data_AF-A0A7X0DET8-F1
#
_entry.id   AF-A0A7X0DET8-F1
#
_cell.length_a   1.000
_cell.length_b   1.000
_cell.length_c   1.000
_cell.angle_alpha   90.00
_cell.angle_beta   90.00
_cell.angle_gamma   90.00
#
_symmetry.space_group_name_H-M   'P 1'
#
loop_
_entity.id
_entity.type
_entity.pdbx_description
1 polymer ?
#
loop_
_entity_poly.entity_id
_entity_poly.type
_entity_poly.pdbx_seq_one_letter_code
_entity_poly.pdbx_strand_id
1 'polypeptide(L)'
;MQQIDIDSLDEATLIELNARIVERLQFLHHQRTAAALQEIRVGSGVEFEGPGGIQVRGVVIRRNKKTVTVHADDERQWNVSPTLLKPTGTHVLDTAGQIQSEDSKVVSFPKPDRR
;
A
#
# COMPACT_ATOMS: atom_id res chain seq x y z
N MET A 1 20.34 25.50 -3.28
CA MET A 1 19.97 24.68 -4.46
C MET A 1 21.16 24.69 -5.39
N GLN A 2 21.59 23.53 -5.89
CA GLN A 2 22.65 23.47 -6.91
C GLN A 2 22.01 23.88 -8.24
N GLN A 3 22.55 24.90 -8.89
CA GLN A 3 22.06 25.37 -10.18
C GLN A 3 22.67 24.51 -11.27
N ILE A 4 21.84 23.84 -12.06
CA ILE A 4 22.27 23.09 -13.24
C ILE A 4 22.19 24.06 -14.40
N ASP A 5 23.31 24.31 -15.08
CA ASP A 5 23.36 25.14 -16.29
C ASP A 5 22.86 24.31 -17.48
N ILE A 6 21.71 24.70 -18.02
CA ILE A 6 20.99 24.00 -19.09
C ILE A 6 21.18 24.74 -20.43
N ASP A 7 21.45 26.04 -20.39
CA ASP A 7 21.49 26.92 -21.56
C ASP A 7 22.74 26.66 -22.44
N SER A 8 23.77 26.04 -21.87
CA SER A 8 24.99 25.64 -22.58
C SER A 8 24.88 24.30 -23.31
N LEU A 9 23.75 23.57 -23.19
CA LEU A 9 23.59 22.22 -23.72
C LEU A 9 22.93 22.21 -25.10
N ASP A 10 23.38 21.31 -25.97
CA ASP A 10 22.73 21.07 -27.26
C ASP A 10 21.46 20.19 -27.10
N GLU A 11 20.61 20.17 -28.13
CA GLU A 11 19.33 19.45 -28.10
C GLU A 11 19.52 17.95 -27.83
N ALA A 12 20.54 17.32 -28.41
CA ALA A 12 20.84 15.91 -28.21
C ALA A 12 21.21 15.61 -26.75
N THR A 13 22.06 16.44 -26.15
CA THR A 13 22.46 16.33 -24.73
C THR A 13 21.28 16.60 -23.81
N LEU A 14 20.38 17.53 -24.15
CA LEU A 14 19.16 17.77 -23.40
C LEU A 14 18.22 16.57 -23.41
N ILE A 15 18.06 15.91 -24.57
CA ILE A 15 17.24 14.70 -24.69
C ILE A 15 17.85 13.56 -23.86
N GLU A 16 19.17 13.35 -23.96
CA GLU A 16 19.85 12.32 -23.17
C GLU A 16 19.77 12.59 -21.67
N LEU A 17 19.97 13.85 -21.26
CA LEU A 17 19.85 14.27 -19.88
C LEU A 17 18.44 14.04 -19.35
N ASN A 18 17.41 14.40 -20.13
CA ASN A 18 16.02 14.15 -19.78
C ASN A 18 15.76 12.65 -19.58
N ALA A 19 16.20 11.80 -20.51
CA ALA A 19 16.03 10.35 -20.40
C ALA A 19 16.65 9.80 -19.10
N ARG A 20 17.86 10.23 -18.75
CA ARG A 20 18.53 9.84 -17.49
C ARG A 20 17.82 10.37 -16.25
N ILE A 21 17.32 11.61 -16.28
CA ILE A 21 16.55 12.20 -15.18
C ILE A 21 15.26 11.39 -14.96
N VAL A 22 14.52 11.11 -16.02
CA VAL A 22 13.28 10.33 -15.97
C VAL A 22 13.56 8.94 -15.43
N GLU A 23 14.60 8.25 -15.92
CA GLU A 23 15.00 6.94 -15.40
C GLU A 23 15.34 7.00 -13.91
N ARG A 24 16.13 8.00 -13.49
CA ARG A 24 16.50 8.17 -12.08
C ARG A 24 15.28 8.44 -11.19
N LEU A 25 14.36 9.30 -11.64
CA LEU A 25 13.13 9.59 -10.91
C LEU A 25 12.24 8.36 -10.80
N GLN A 26 12.10 7.59 -11.89
CA GLN A 26 11.37 6.33 -11.87
C GLN A 26 12.01 5.35 -10.89
N PHE A 27 13.34 5.18 -10.91
CA PHE A 27 14.04 4.32 -9.97
C PHE A 27 13.80 4.73 -8.51
N LEU A 28 13.94 6.01 -8.18
CA LEU A 28 13.67 6.54 -6.84
C LEU A 28 12.21 6.37 -6.43
N HIS A 29 11.27 6.47 -7.36
CA HIS A 29 9.87 6.20 -7.11
C HIS A 29 9.64 4.71 -6.79
N HIS A 30 10.21 3.80 -7.60
CA HIS A 30 10.11 2.36 -7.35
C HIS A 30 10.73 1.97 -6.01
N GLN A 31 11.87 2.56 -5.63
CA GLN A 31 12.49 2.33 -4.32
C GLN A 31 11.57 2.76 -3.17
N ARG A 32 10.98 3.96 -3.24
CA ARG A 32 10.03 4.45 -2.23
C ARG A 32 8.79 3.58 -2.12
N THR A 33 8.22 3.18 -3.26
CA THR A 33 7.06 2.28 -3.33
C THR A 33 7.40 0.90 -2.76
N ALA A 34 8.58 0.36 -3.05
CA ALA A 34 9.03 -0.92 -2.51
C ALA A 34 9.23 -0.88 -0.99
N ALA A 35 9.82 0.19 -0.46
CA ALA A 35 9.97 0.39 0.98
C ALA A 35 8.61 0.47 1.69
N ALA A 36 7.68 1.29 1.18
CA ALA A 36 6.33 1.39 1.73
C ALA A 36 5.57 0.06 1.70
N LEU A 37 5.75 -0.76 0.65
CA LEU A 37 5.13 -2.10 0.56
C LEU A 37 5.70 -3.12 1.55
N GLN A 38 6.95 -2.95 2.02
CA GLN A 38 7.52 -3.82 3.04
C GLN A 38 6.90 -3.57 4.42
N GLU A 39 6.55 -2.32 4.71
CA GLU A 39 5.91 -1.91 5.96
C GLU A 39 4.43 -2.32 6.00
N ILE A 40 3.77 -2.42 4.84
CA ILE A 40 2.35 -2.77 4.74
C ILE A 40 2.16 -4.29 4.64
N ARG A 41 1.49 -4.88 5.64
CA ARG A 41 1.08 -6.28 5.66
C ARG A 41 -0.40 -6.43 5.31
N VAL A 42 -0.75 -7.55 4.66
CA VAL A 42 -2.16 -7.93 4.48
C VAL A 42 -2.78 -8.16 5.86
N GLY A 43 -3.94 -7.56 6.11
CA GLY A 43 -4.56 -7.51 7.44
C GLY A 43 -4.16 -6.30 8.30
N SER A 44 -3.34 -5.38 7.78
CA SER A 44 -3.08 -4.12 8.49
C SER A 44 -4.23 -3.14 8.27
N GLY A 45 -4.65 -2.49 9.35
CA GLY A 45 -5.48 -1.29 9.30
C GLY A 45 -4.69 -0.12 8.71
N VAL A 46 -5.26 0.53 7.71
CA VAL A 46 -4.65 1.62 6.97
C VAL A 46 -5.65 2.75 6.81
N GLU A 47 -5.11 3.96 6.70
CA GLU A 47 -5.86 5.17 6.45
C GLU A 47 -5.28 5.88 5.22
N PHE A 48 -6.15 6.39 4.34
CA PHE A 48 -5.75 7.15 3.16
C PHE A 48 -6.79 8.22 2.83
N GLU A 49 -6.40 9.17 1.98
CA GLU A 49 -7.29 10.20 1.46
C GLU A 49 -7.97 9.71 0.17
N GLY A 50 -9.29 9.60 0.21
CA GLY A 50 -10.12 9.23 -0.93
C GLY A 50 -10.42 10.42 -1.85
N PRO A 51 -11.14 10.18 -2.97
CA PRO A 51 -11.57 11.23 -3.89
C PRO A 51 -12.39 12.29 -3.16
N GLY A 52 -11.99 13.56 -3.29
CA GLY A 52 -12.65 14.67 -2.62
C GLY A 52 -12.10 15.01 -1.22
N GLY A 53 -10.95 14.46 -0.84
CA GLY A 53 -10.27 14.81 0.41
C GLY A 53 -10.82 14.13 1.66
N ILE A 54 -11.68 13.12 1.48
CA ILE A 54 -12.29 12.40 2.57
C ILE A 54 -11.32 11.34 3.08
N GLN A 55 -11.05 11.34 4.38
CA GLN A 55 -10.20 10.34 5.02
C GLN A 55 -10.96 9.01 5.14
N VAL A 56 -10.43 7.98 4.48
CA VAL A 56 -11.01 6.63 4.43
C VAL A 56 -10.14 5.69 5.24
N ARG A 57 -10.77 4.93 6.12
CA ARG A 57 -10.15 3.85 6.90
C ARG A 57 -10.58 2.50 6.35
N GLY A 58 -9.66 1.54 6.40
CA GLY A 58 -9.95 0.19 5.97
C GLY A 58 -8.82 -0.78 6.28
N VAL A 59 -8.99 -2.01 5.81
CA VAL A 59 -8.03 -3.10 5.99
C VAL A 59 -7.43 -3.50 4.65
N VAL A 60 -6.13 -3.72 4.63
CA VAL A 60 -5.44 -4.24 3.44
C VAL A 60 -5.84 -5.69 3.19
N ILE A 61 -6.51 -5.97 2.08
CA ILE A 61 -6.92 -7.33 1.69
C ILE A 61 -5.97 -7.96 0.67
N ARG A 62 -5.24 -7.15 -0.11
CA ARG A 62 -4.31 -7.65 -1.13
C ARG A 62 -3.17 -6.67 -1.37
N ARG A 63 -1.98 -7.21 -1.57
CA ARG A 63 -0.79 -6.47 -1.98
C ARG A 63 -0.35 -6.88 -3.38
N ASN A 64 -0.33 -5.95 -4.32
CA ASN A 64 0.28 -6.12 -5.63
C ASN A 64 1.67 -5.48 -5.67
N LYS A 65 2.42 -5.64 -6.79
CA LYS A 65 3.77 -5.07 -6.93
C LYS A 65 3.83 -3.54 -6.88
N LYS A 66 2.73 -2.84 -7.19
CA LYS A 66 2.67 -1.37 -7.27
C LYS A 66 1.48 -0.74 -6.52
N THR A 67 0.50 -1.55 -6.14
CA THR A 67 -0.76 -1.08 -5.56
C THR A 67 -1.17 -1.98 -4.41
N VAL A 68 -1.97 -1.44 -3.52
CA VAL A 68 -2.57 -2.16 -2.40
C VAL A 68 -4.08 -2.05 -2.54
N THR A 69 -4.78 -3.17 -2.38
CA THR A 69 -6.23 -3.18 -2.34
C THR A 69 -6.67 -3.10 -0.88
N VAL A 70 -7.42 -2.05 -0.57
CA VAL A 70 -7.96 -1.78 0.76
C VAL A 70 -9.46 -2.00 0.72
N HIS A 71 -9.98 -2.76 1.68
CA HIS A 71 -11.40 -2.89 1.94
C HIS A 71 -11.77 -1.88 3.04
N ALA A 72 -12.55 -0.88 2.69
CA ALA A 72 -13.00 0.14 3.63
C ALA A 72 -14.28 -0.30 4.36
N ASP A 73 -14.62 0.39 5.44
CA ASP A 73 -15.79 0.09 6.28
C ASP A 73 -17.13 0.28 5.52
N ASP A 74 -17.11 1.00 4.40
CA ASP A 74 -18.24 1.22 3.49
C ASP A 74 -18.46 0.06 2.50
N GLU A 75 -17.85 -1.11 2.75
CA GLU A 75 -17.83 -2.30 1.89
C GLU A 75 -17.20 -2.06 0.50
N ARG A 76 -16.55 -0.90 0.26
CA ARG A 76 -15.90 -0.61 -1.02
C ARG A 76 -14.44 -1.05 -1.02
N GLN A 77 -14.01 -1.49 -2.20
CA GLN A 77 -12.63 -1.83 -2.48
C GLN A 77 -11.92 -0.69 -3.19
N TRP A 78 -10.77 -0.30 -2.66
CA TRP A 78 -9.95 0.79 -3.16
C TRP A 78 -8.59 0.29 -3.61
N ASN A 79 -8.17 0.68 -4.82
CA ASN A 79 -6.81 0.46 -5.29
C ASN A 79 -5.99 1.71 -5.04
N VAL A 80 -5.09 1.65 -4.04
CA VAL A 80 -4.35 2.81 -3.57
C VAL A 80 -2.84 2.56 -3.71
N SER A 81 -2.09 3.63 -3.98
CA SER A 81 -0.62 3.57 -3.95
C SER A 81 -0.15 3.33 -2.51
N PRO A 82 0.81 2.42 -2.26
CA PRO A 82 1.35 2.17 -0.93
C PRO A 82 1.97 3.41 -0.29
N THR A 83 2.45 4.37 -1.09
CA THR A 83 3.01 5.63 -0.59
C THR A 83 1.96 6.61 -0.05
N LEU A 84 0.68 6.39 -0.34
CA LEU A 84 -0.43 7.21 0.13
C LEU A 84 -1.13 6.59 1.35
N LEU A 85 -0.77 5.37 1.71
CA LEU A 85 -1.32 4.68 2.86
C LEU A 85 -0.54 5.04 4.11
N LYS A 86 -1.27 5.43 5.15
CA LYS A 86 -0.72 5.58 6.50
C LYS A 86 -1.11 4.34 7.30
N PRO A 87 -0.15 3.52 7.78
CA PRO A 87 -0.48 2.40 8.65
C PRO A 87 -0.99 2.94 10.00
N THR A 88 -2.16 2.46 10.43
CA THR A 88 -2.77 2.86 11.70
C THR A 88 -2.21 2.05 12.88
N GLY A 89 -1.32 1.09 12.62
CA GLY A 89 -0.71 0.23 13.63
C GLY A 89 -1.62 -0.90 14.13
N THR A 90 -2.91 -0.86 13.83
CA THR A 90 -3.87 -1.90 14.21
C THR A 90 -3.86 -3.03 13.19
N HIS A 91 -3.23 -4.15 13.52
CA HIS A 91 -3.37 -5.37 12.72
C HIS A 91 -4.65 -6.11 13.15
N VAL A 92 -5.43 -6.67 12.22
CA VAL A 92 -6.63 -7.44 12.62
C VAL A 92 -6.26 -8.67 13.47
N LEU A 93 -5.03 -9.20 13.32
CA LEU A 93 -4.52 -10.24 14.22
C LEU A 93 -4.22 -9.73 15.65
N ASP A 94 -3.91 -8.44 15.82
CA ASP A 94 -3.70 -7.86 17.15
C ASP A 94 -5.04 -7.69 17.89
N THR A 95 -6.11 -7.41 17.14
CA THR A 95 -7.48 -7.34 17.69
C THR A 95 -8.01 -8.71 18.10
N ALA A 96 -7.60 -9.79 17.42
CA ALA A 96 -7.97 -11.17 17.80
C ALA A 96 -7.41 -11.59 19.18
N GLY A 97 -6.39 -10.89 19.70
CA GLY A 97 -5.89 -11.09 21.06
C GLY A 97 -6.67 -10.34 22.14
N GLN A 98 -7.58 -9.43 21.78
CA GLN A 98 -8.30 -8.56 22.71
C GLN A 98 -9.81 -8.85 22.80
N ILE A 99 -10.34 -9.72 21.96
CA ILE A 99 -11.64 -10.34 22.22
C ILE A 99 -11.42 -11.41 23.29
N GLN A 100 -11.54 -11.04 24.56
CA GLN A 100 -11.85 -12.01 25.61
C GLN A 100 -13.23 -12.58 25.30
N SER A 101 -13.28 -13.62 24.46
CA SER A 101 -14.48 -14.40 24.20
C SER A 101 -14.80 -15.20 25.45
N GLU A 102 -15.70 -14.68 26.28
CA GLU A 102 -16.41 -15.38 27.37
C GLU A 102 -17.40 -16.46 26.86
N ASP A 103 -17.21 -17.01 25.66
CA ASP A 103 -18.02 -18.15 25.19
C ASP A 103 -17.25 -18.97 24.15
N SER A 104 -16.39 -19.86 24.65
CA SER A 104 -15.67 -20.87 23.87
C SER A 104 -16.61 -21.95 23.36
N LYS A 105 -17.52 -21.64 22.42
CA LYS A 105 -18.30 -22.67 21.72
C LYS A 105 -17.60 -23.06 20.41
N VAL A 106 -16.63 -23.97 20.54
CA VAL A 106 -15.93 -24.58 19.40
C VAL A 106 -16.92 -25.47 18.65
N VAL A 107 -17.31 -25.08 17.44
CA VAL A 107 -18.13 -25.91 16.55
C VAL A 107 -17.20 -26.81 15.74
N SER A 108 -17.13 -28.08 16.14
CA SER A 108 -16.39 -29.12 15.42
C SER A 108 -17.10 -29.48 14.12
N PHE A 109 -16.45 -29.26 12.98
CA PHE A 109 -16.91 -29.80 11.70
C PHE A 109 -16.47 -31.28 11.56
N PRO A 110 -17.41 -32.23 11.38
CA PRO A 110 -17.05 -33.62 11.12
C PRO A 110 -16.42 -33.75 9.72
N LYS A 111 -15.38 -34.59 9.61
CA LYS A 111 -14.72 -34.87 8.32
C LYS A 111 -15.69 -35.56 7.36
N PRO A 112 -15.72 -35.17 6.08
CA PRO A 112 -16.56 -35.84 5.08
C PRO A 112 -16.05 -37.25 4.83
N ASP A 113 -16.99 -38.20 4.82
CA ASP A 113 -16.73 -39.62 4.58
C ASP A 113 -16.24 -39.83 3.14
N ARG A 114 -15.10 -40.51 2.97
CA ARG A 114 -14.57 -40.85 1.64
C ARG A 114 -15.30 -42.08 1.15
N ARG A 115 -16.14 -41.92 0.12
CA ARG A 115 -16.77 -43.02 -0.62
C ARG A 115 -15.94 -43.39 -1.84
#